data_AF-A0A9E3G503-F1
#
_entry.id   AF-A0A9E3G503-F1
#
_cell.length_a   1.000
_cell.length_b   1.000
_cell.length_c   1.000
_cell.angle_alpha   90.00
_cell.angle_beta   90.00
_cell.angle_gamma   90.00
#
_symmetry.space_group_name_H-M   'P 1'
#
loop_
_entity.id
_entity.type
_entity.pdbx_description
1 polymer ?
#
loop_
_entity_poly.entity_id
_entity_poly.type
_entity_poly.pdbx_seq_one_letter_code
_entity_poly.pdbx_strand_id
1 'polypeptide(L)'
;MRLVLEFIRPPPAFTPGLCPRRLRLTGWLLAFCGWLVASVGVNPSARAEDRYLSTSSATLPRALEVSRLARPRLDLPPTPDASAGNTPAAGLTVAGPYPWKYNITTTVFWVGEPASLERPVSNEQSAWDPDWVLRYGGVDTPDPAARRNFVPAGFVPGLNPFYVALPYNDVDDHRTKPEATLVVPWFRGAFVREGASVCKGRWVAIRHGRRVCYAQWEDVGPFAADHWQYVFGMERPRPNANQGAGLDVSPAVRDYLGLGGIDHCDWKFVDLARVPFGPWSLYGADNPFARLRAPKVGRLP
;
A
#
# COMPACT_ATOMS: atom_id res chain seq x y z
N MET A 1 -30.09 -19.92 -59.37
CA MET A 1 -31.44 -19.28 -59.37
C MET A 1 -32.45 -20.32 -58.90
N ARG A 2 -33.23 -19.96 -57.85
CA ARG A 2 -34.43 -20.61 -57.24
C ARG A 2 -34.22 -21.94 -56.47
N LEU A 3 -34.35 -21.98 -55.12
CA LEU A 3 -35.56 -21.90 -54.23
C LEU A 3 -36.36 -23.23 -54.29
N VAL A 4 -36.86 -23.93 -53.25
CA VAL A 4 -37.04 -23.85 -51.77
C VAL A 4 -37.48 -25.27 -51.31
N LEU A 5 -37.26 -25.67 -50.04
CA LEU A 5 -38.29 -26.07 -49.06
C LEU A 5 -37.77 -27.04 -47.98
N GLU A 6 -37.78 -26.50 -46.76
CA GLU A 6 -37.68 -27.19 -45.47
C GLU A 6 -38.86 -28.14 -45.26
N PHE A 7 -38.63 -29.23 -44.51
CA PHE A 7 -39.67 -29.93 -43.77
C PHE A 7 -39.24 -30.15 -42.32
N ILE A 8 -40.08 -29.60 -41.45
CA ILE A 8 -40.05 -29.57 -39.99
C ILE A 8 -40.27 -30.99 -39.43
N ARG A 9 -39.47 -31.42 -38.44
CA ARG A 9 -39.77 -32.59 -37.58
C ARG A 9 -40.17 -32.13 -36.17
N PRO A 10 -41.21 -32.72 -35.56
CA PRO A 10 -41.70 -32.35 -34.23
C PRO A 10 -40.85 -32.97 -33.10
N PRO A 11 -40.89 -32.40 -31.87
CA PRO A 11 -40.17 -32.92 -30.71
C PRO A 11 -40.95 -34.04 -30.00
N PRO A 12 -40.29 -35.03 -29.37
CA PRO A 12 -40.94 -35.95 -28.45
C PRO A 12 -40.99 -35.43 -27.00
N ALA A 13 -42.01 -35.93 -26.30
CA ALA A 13 -42.63 -35.43 -25.09
C ALA A 13 -41.91 -35.73 -23.76
N PHE A 14 -42.22 -34.89 -22.76
CA PHE A 14 -41.95 -35.09 -21.33
C PHE A 14 -42.90 -36.14 -20.72
N THR A 15 -42.36 -37.03 -19.88
CA THR A 15 -43.11 -37.78 -18.85
C THR A 15 -42.35 -37.78 -17.51
N PRO A 16 -43.04 -37.75 -16.35
CA PRO A 16 -42.45 -37.53 -15.03
C PRO A 16 -42.27 -38.84 -14.23
N GLY A 17 -41.37 -38.82 -13.24
CA GLY A 17 -41.50 -39.68 -12.06
C GLY A 17 -40.20 -40.25 -11.46
N LEU A 18 -40.07 -40.02 -10.14
CA LEU A 18 -39.46 -40.88 -9.11
C LEU A 18 -37.96 -40.68 -8.74
N CYS A 19 -37.79 -39.89 -7.68
CA CYS A 19 -36.82 -40.06 -6.57
C CYS A 19 -37.10 -41.42 -5.85
N PRO A 20 -36.19 -42.08 -5.06
CA PRO A 20 -35.16 -41.49 -4.19
C PRO A 20 -33.84 -42.28 -3.95
N ARG A 21 -32.79 -41.59 -3.46
CA ARG A 21 -32.15 -41.84 -2.13
C ARG A 21 -30.86 -41.03 -1.92
N ARG A 22 -30.92 -40.26 -0.83
CA ARG A 22 -29.91 -39.65 0.05
C ARG A 22 -28.45 -40.15 -0.09
N LEU A 23 -27.52 -39.19 -0.21
CA LEU A 23 -26.26 -39.21 0.54
C LEU A 23 -26.08 -37.86 1.26
N ARG A 24 -25.62 -37.93 2.51
CA ARG A 24 -25.48 -36.81 3.46
C ARG A 24 -24.10 -36.15 3.33
N LEU A 25 -24.04 -34.83 3.55
CA LEU A 25 -22.90 -34.06 4.10
C LEU A 25 -23.48 -32.76 4.71
N THR A 26 -23.71 -32.69 6.03
CA THR A 26 -22.88 -31.99 7.04
C THR A 26 -22.47 -30.57 6.64
N GLY A 27 -23.21 -29.55 7.09
CA GLY A 27 -22.76 -28.55 8.09
C GLY A 27 -22.28 -27.27 7.37
N TRP A 28 -22.73 -26.05 7.67
CA TRP A 28 -22.58 -25.32 8.93
C TRP A 28 -23.73 -24.32 9.13
N LEU A 29 -24.10 -24.11 10.40
CA LEU A 29 -25.17 -23.24 10.88
C LEU A 29 -24.80 -21.75 10.84
N LEU A 30 -25.75 -20.93 10.40
CA LEU A 30 -25.84 -19.50 10.69
C LEU A 30 -26.38 -19.32 12.12
N ALA A 31 -25.67 -18.55 12.96
CA ALA A 31 -26.18 -18.11 14.25
C ALA A 31 -26.68 -16.66 14.14
N PHE A 32 -28.01 -16.52 14.16
CA PHE A 32 -28.71 -15.29 14.55
C PHE A 32 -28.66 -15.18 16.08
N CYS A 33 -28.25 -14.04 16.62
CA CYS A 33 -28.50 -13.71 18.03
C CYS A 33 -29.52 -12.57 18.11
N GLY A 34 -30.70 -12.93 18.61
CA GLY A 34 -31.79 -12.02 18.93
C GLY A 34 -31.56 -11.28 20.25
N TRP A 35 -32.20 -10.12 20.31
CA TRP A 35 -32.38 -9.28 21.48
C TRP A 35 -33.06 -10.00 22.65
N LEU A 36 -32.62 -9.71 23.87
CA LEU A 36 -33.51 -9.72 25.03
C LEU A 36 -33.21 -8.52 25.93
N VAL A 37 -34.27 -7.76 26.19
CA VAL A 37 -34.34 -6.66 27.16
C VAL A 37 -34.74 -7.24 28.51
N ALA A 38 -34.04 -6.88 29.58
CA ALA A 38 -34.58 -6.95 30.93
C ALA A 38 -34.00 -5.79 31.76
N SER A 39 -34.88 -4.94 32.24
CA SER A 39 -34.60 -3.83 33.14
C SER A 39 -34.82 -4.25 34.60
N VAL A 40 -34.16 -3.51 35.51
CA VAL A 40 -34.55 -3.08 36.87
C VAL A 40 -33.48 -3.41 37.94
N GLY A 41 -33.01 -2.36 38.62
CA GLY A 41 -32.42 -2.46 39.97
C GLY A 41 -31.32 -1.43 40.29
N VAL A 42 -31.71 -0.26 40.82
CA VAL A 42 -30.87 0.80 41.42
C VAL A 42 -30.56 0.40 42.88
N ASN A 43 -29.36 0.52 43.49
CA ASN A 43 -28.71 1.70 44.10
C ASN A 43 -27.39 1.27 44.84
N PRO A 44 -26.60 2.14 45.54
CA PRO A 44 -25.15 2.25 45.35
C PRO A 44 -24.32 2.01 46.64
N SER A 45 -23.02 2.38 46.58
CA SER A 45 -22.06 2.59 47.69
C SER A 45 -21.09 1.45 47.97
N ALA A 46 -19.81 1.68 47.65
CA ALA A 46 -18.71 1.56 48.61
C ALA A 46 -17.40 2.10 48.01
N ARG A 47 -16.83 3.11 48.69
CA ARG A 47 -15.42 3.51 48.65
C ARG A 47 -14.53 2.36 49.16
N ALA A 48 -13.38 2.15 48.52
CA ALA A 48 -12.18 1.56 49.11
C ALA A 48 -10.99 2.15 48.33
N GLU A 49 -10.43 3.28 48.77
CA GLU A 49 -9.24 3.37 49.65
C GLU A 49 -8.01 2.63 49.15
N ASP A 50 -7.08 3.44 48.64
CA ASP A 50 -5.66 3.20 48.49
C ASP A 50 -5.01 2.73 49.80
N ARG A 51 -4.10 1.75 49.70
CA ARG A 51 -2.70 1.77 50.20
C ARG A 51 -2.20 0.37 50.53
N TYR A 52 -0.87 0.25 50.53
CA TYR A 52 0.01 -0.87 50.92
C TYR A 52 0.33 -1.82 49.76
N LEU A 53 1.58 -2.06 49.33
CA LEU A 53 2.89 -1.90 49.95
C LEU A 53 4.00 -1.69 48.90
N SER A 54 4.95 -0.84 49.27
CA SER A 54 6.32 -0.79 48.75
C SER A 54 7.07 -2.07 49.14
N THR A 55 7.78 -2.72 48.20
CA THR A 55 8.90 -3.61 48.52
C THR A 55 9.97 -3.57 47.42
N SER A 56 11.15 -3.17 47.89
CA SER A 56 12.51 -3.19 47.34
C SER A 56 12.84 -3.85 45.98
N SER A 57 13.52 -3.05 45.16
CA SER A 57 14.82 -3.29 44.51
C SER A 57 15.23 -4.73 44.19
N ALA A 58 15.16 -5.09 42.90
CA ALA A 58 16.08 -6.01 42.26
C ALA A 58 16.59 -5.37 40.95
N THR A 59 17.90 -5.18 40.91
CA THR A 59 18.70 -4.58 39.84
C THR A 59 18.51 -5.32 38.52
N LEU A 60 17.87 -4.67 37.54
CA LEU A 60 17.88 -5.13 36.14
C LEU A 60 19.19 -4.72 35.46
N PRO A 61 19.84 -5.61 34.69
CA PRO A 61 21.10 -5.29 34.04
C PRO A 61 20.89 -4.22 32.96
N ARG A 62 21.63 -3.12 33.15
CA ARG A 62 22.07 -2.08 32.23
C ARG A 62 21.63 -2.32 30.77
N ALA A 63 20.63 -1.53 30.36
CA ALA A 63 20.24 -1.36 28.97
C ALA A 63 21.47 -1.26 28.07
N LEU A 64 21.48 -2.06 27.00
CA LEU A 64 22.36 -1.90 25.86
C LEU A 64 22.27 -0.44 25.41
N GLU A 65 23.35 0.29 25.65
CA GLU A 65 23.55 1.63 25.16
C GLU A 65 23.58 1.54 23.64
N VAL A 66 22.43 1.80 23.02
CA VAL A 66 22.29 1.90 21.56
C VAL A 66 23.20 3.04 21.15
N SER A 67 24.37 2.66 20.64
CA SER A 67 25.41 3.55 20.13
C SER A 67 24.74 4.63 19.28
N ARG A 68 24.77 5.87 19.78
CA ARG A 68 24.39 7.07 19.04
C ARG A 68 25.41 7.27 17.93
N LEU A 69 25.35 6.43 16.90
CA LEU A 69 25.92 6.79 15.61
C LEU A 69 25.16 8.04 15.17
N ALA A 70 25.83 9.18 15.31
CA ALA A 70 25.38 10.45 14.77
C ALA A 70 25.06 10.21 13.30
N ARG A 71 23.77 10.12 12.97
CA ARG A 71 23.34 9.95 11.59
C ARG A 71 23.76 11.21 10.86
N PRO A 72 24.50 11.11 9.75
CA PRO A 72 24.97 12.30 9.04
C PRO A 72 23.78 13.16 8.67
N ARG A 73 23.88 14.45 8.97
CA ARG A 73 22.97 15.46 8.44
C ARG A 73 23.11 15.38 6.92
N LEU A 74 22.06 14.96 6.25
CA LEU A 74 22.05 14.92 4.79
C LEU A 74 21.86 16.35 4.32
N ASP A 75 22.97 17.00 3.98
CA ASP A 75 22.94 18.24 3.20
C ASP A 75 22.53 17.84 1.78
N LEU A 76 21.21 17.74 1.58
CA LEU A 76 20.63 17.52 0.27
C LEU A 76 20.99 18.72 -0.60
N PRO A 77 21.50 18.51 -1.84
CA PRO A 77 21.63 19.61 -2.77
C PRO A 77 20.25 20.26 -2.94
N PRO A 78 20.16 21.59 -3.04
CA PRO A 78 18.90 22.24 -3.35
C PRO A 78 18.32 21.56 -4.59
N THR A 79 17.04 21.19 -4.54
CA THR A 79 16.27 20.91 -5.75
C THR A 79 16.58 22.04 -6.72
N PRO A 80 16.87 21.78 -8.01
CA PRO A 80 17.23 22.84 -8.94
C PRO A 80 16.15 23.91 -8.90
N ASP A 81 16.48 25.05 -8.28
CA ASP A 81 15.63 26.22 -8.22
C ASP A 81 15.46 26.69 -9.67
N ALA A 82 14.24 26.65 -10.17
CA ALA A 82 13.86 27.21 -11.45
C ALA A 82 13.83 28.75 -11.38
N SER A 83 14.92 29.36 -10.89
CA SER A 83 15.10 30.79 -10.74
C SER A 83 16.12 31.32 -11.75
N ALA A 84 15.72 31.37 -13.02
CA ALA A 84 16.31 32.27 -14.01
C ALA A 84 15.29 32.55 -15.13
N GLY A 85 14.73 33.77 -15.12
CA GLY A 85 14.18 34.43 -16.30
C GLY A 85 12.72 34.10 -16.67
N ASN A 86 11.88 35.14 -16.66
CA ASN A 86 10.57 35.16 -17.31
C ASN A 86 10.70 34.85 -18.81
N THR A 87 10.47 33.59 -19.18
CA THR A 87 10.10 33.13 -20.52
C THR A 87 9.30 31.85 -20.29
N PRO A 88 8.16 31.59 -20.95
CA PRO A 88 7.40 30.37 -20.71
C PRO A 88 8.23 29.18 -21.19
N ALA A 89 8.96 28.58 -20.24
CA ALA A 89 9.84 27.46 -20.52
C ALA A 89 8.97 26.26 -20.89
N ALA A 90 9.07 25.84 -22.15
CA ALA A 90 8.62 24.54 -22.62
C ALA A 90 9.10 23.47 -21.62
N GLY A 91 8.18 22.62 -21.19
CA GLY A 91 8.28 21.86 -19.96
C GLY A 91 9.58 21.11 -19.75
N LEU A 92 10.12 21.23 -18.54
CA LEU A 92 10.85 20.16 -17.85
C LEU A 92 9.87 19.02 -17.56
N THR A 93 9.36 18.41 -18.62
CA THR A 93 8.76 17.10 -18.56
C THR A 93 9.90 16.16 -18.18
N VAL A 94 9.75 15.42 -17.10
CA VAL A 94 10.48 14.16 -16.95
C VAL A 94 10.08 13.34 -18.17
N ALA A 95 10.77 13.47 -19.30
CA ALA A 95 10.38 12.81 -20.54
C ALA A 95 10.32 11.30 -20.27
N GLY A 96 9.25 10.64 -20.68
CA GLY A 96 9.02 9.23 -20.40
C GLY A 96 7.74 8.78 -21.10
N PRO A 97 7.60 7.48 -21.41
CA PRO A 97 6.49 7.00 -22.21
C PRO A 97 5.14 7.07 -21.48
N TYR A 98 5.14 7.25 -20.16
CA TYR A 98 3.95 7.21 -19.33
C TYR A 98 3.33 8.62 -19.14
N PRO A 99 2.02 8.79 -19.42
CA PRO A 99 1.33 10.06 -19.22
C PRO A 99 1.18 10.37 -17.72
N TRP A 100 1.10 11.66 -17.39
CA TRP A 100 0.72 12.12 -16.07
C TRP A 100 -0.78 11.89 -15.82
N LYS A 101 -1.10 11.40 -14.62
CA LYS A 101 -2.43 11.45 -14.03
C LYS A 101 -2.50 12.69 -13.16
N TYR A 102 -3.40 13.60 -13.47
CA TYR A 102 -3.44 14.92 -12.84
C TYR A 102 -4.48 14.99 -11.73
N ASN A 103 -4.23 15.81 -10.70
CA ASN A 103 -5.20 16.15 -9.67
C ASN A 103 -5.91 14.91 -9.07
N ILE A 104 -5.11 13.95 -8.60
CA ILE A 104 -5.55 12.69 -8.01
C ILE A 104 -5.62 12.87 -6.50
N THR A 105 -6.80 12.62 -5.93
CA THR A 105 -6.96 12.56 -4.48
C THR A 105 -5.98 11.54 -3.91
N THR A 106 -5.14 12.00 -3.00
CA THR A 106 -4.00 11.29 -2.46
C THR A 106 -4.11 11.22 -0.94
N THR A 107 -3.97 10.02 -0.40
CA THR A 107 -4.05 9.75 1.04
C THR A 107 -2.76 9.16 1.57
N VAL A 108 -2.63 9.11 2.89
CA VAL A 108 -1.43 8.61 3.56
C VAL A 108 -1.75 7.26 4.20
N PHE A 109 -0.88 6.29 3.95
CA PHE A 109 -0.91 4.95 4.55
C PHE A 109 0.50 4.56 4.99
N TRP A 110 0.62 3.59 5.88
CA TRP A 110 1.94 3.18 6.35
C TRP A 110 2.11 1.71 6.67
N VAL A 111 3.35 1.22 6.57
CA VAL A 111 3.73 -0.14 6.96
C VAL A 111 3.42 -0.34 8.44
N GLY A 112 2.61 -1.34 8.75
CA GLY A 112 2.15 -1.64 10.10
C GLY A 112 1.00 -0.77 10.59
N GLU A 113 0.25 -0.10 9.70
CA GLU A 113 -1.04 0.48 10.08
C GLU A 113 -1.99 -0.63 10.54
N PRO A 114 -2.50 -0.59 11.78
CA PRO A 114 -3.45 -1.58 12.25
C PRO A 114 -4.80 -1.38 11.58
N ALA A 115 -5.56 -2.47 11.46
CA ALA A 115 -6.96 -2.39 11.09
C ALA A 115 -7.74 -1.57 12.15
N SER A 116 -8.75 -0.85 11.71
CA SER A 116 -9.70 -0.11 12.54
C SER A 116 -11.12 -0.36 12.06
N LEU A 117 -12.12 0.07 12.83
CA LEU A 117 -13.53 -0.06 12.44
C LEU A 117 -13.84 0.68 11.13
N GLU A 118 -13.14 1.79 10.86
CA GLU A 118 -13.31 2.58 9.64
C GLU A 118 -12.44 2.07 8.48
N ARG A 119 -11.31 1.42 8.78
CA ARG A 119 -10.38 0.83 7.81
C ARG A 119 -10.06 -0.61 8.21
N PRO A 120 -10.89 -1.58 7.79
CA PRO A 120 -10.82 -2.95 8.29
C PRO A 120 -9.60 -3.74 7.77
N VAL A 121 -8.89 -3.22 6.77
CA VAL A 121 -7.68 -3.83 6.22
C VAL A 121 -6.47 -3.25 6.95
N SER A 122 -5.64 -4.11 7.53
CA SER A 122 -4.35 -3.71 8.09
C SER A 122 -3.28 -3.66 7.00
N ASN A 123 -2.27 -2.83 7.21
CA ASN A 123 -1.07 -2.74 6.37
C ASN A 123 0.14 -3.40 7.04
N GLU A 124 -0.11 -4.42 7.88
CA GLU A 124 0.95 -5.25 8.49
C GLU A 124 1.68 -6.12 7.45
N GLN A 125 0.95 -6.43 6.37
CA GLN A 125 1.42 -7.10 5.17
C GLN A 125 1.10 -6.20 3.98
N SER A 126 1.90 -6.26 2.92
CA SER A 126 1.47 -5.72 1.63
C SER A 126 0.84 -6.81 0.78
N ALA A 127 0.24 -6.43 -0.33
CA ALA A 127 -0.26 -7.33 -1.36
C ALA A 127 0.80 -8.35 -1.87
N TRP A 128 2.09 -8.07 -1.69
CA TRP A 128 3.19 -8.90 -2.21
C TRP A 128 4.24 -9.30 -1.18
N ASP A 129 4.11 -8.86 0.08
CA ASP A 129 5.05 -9.15 1.16
C ASP A 129 4.31 -9.48 2.46
N PRO A 130 4.22 -10.77 2.85
CA PRO A 130 3.59 -11.18 4.10
C PRO A 130 4.42 -10.80 5.34
N ASP A 131 5.70 -10.45 5.16
CA ASP A 131 6.61 -10.09 6.24
C ASP A 131 6.91 -8.58 6.23
N TRP A 132 6.00 -7.75 5.72
CA TRP A 132 6.31 -6.35 5.36
C TRP A 132 6.85 -5.52 6.53
N VAL A 133 6.17 -5.55 7.68
CA VAL A 133 6.64 -4.87 8.91
C VAL A 133 8.00 -5.39 9.36
N LEU A 134 8.20 -6.71 9.33
CA LEU A 134 9.45 -7.34 9.75
C LEU A 134 10.62 -6.90 8.85
N ARG A 135 10.42 -6.93 7.53
CA ARG A 135 11.45 -6.53 6.55
C ARG A 135 11.69 -5.04 6.51
N TYR A 136 10.66 -4.23 6.75
CA TYR A 136 10.82 -2.79 6.94
C TYR A 136 11.64 -2.49 8.20
N GLY A 137 11.58 -3.35 9.22
CA GLY A 137 12.32 -3.22 10.48
C GLY A 137 11.47 -2.67 11.64
N GLY A 138 10.15 -2.57 11.46
CA GLY A 138 9.21 -2.02 12.42
C GLY A 138 8.06 -1.28 11.74
N VAL A 139 7.20 -0.65 12.54
CA VAL A 139 6.10 0.20 12.04
C VAL A 139 6.67 1.50 11.47
N ASP A 140 6.25 1.88 10.27
CA ASP A 140 6.61 3.17 9.66
C ASP A 140 5.73 4.30 10.23
N THR A 141 6.00 4.69 11.47
CA THR A 141 5.12 5.63 12.22
C THR A 141 4.76 6.89 11.42
N PRO A 142 3.46 7.23 11.27
CA PRO A 142 3.06 8.44 10.57
C PRO A 142 3.25 9.71 11.42
N ASP A 143 3.54 9.60 12.72
CA ASP A 143 3.71 10.75 13.62
C ASP A 143 4.94 11.59 13.23
N PRO A 144 4.78 12.86 12.78
CA PRO A 144 5.89 13.71 12.41
C PRO A 144 6.92 13.93 13.53
N ALA A 145 6.51 13.89 14.81
CA ALA A 145 7.41 14.08 15.94
C ALA A 145 8.38 12.90 16.13
N ALA A 146 7.95 11.70 15.73
CA ALA A 146 8.70 10.45 15.81
C ALA A 146 9.53 10.16 14.55
N ARG A 147 9.67 11.13 13.64
CA ARG A 147 10.41 11.01 12.38
C ARG A 147 11.63 11.93 12.32
N ARG A 148 12.66 11.48 11.59
CA ARG A 148 13.87 12.25 11.26
C ARG A 148 14.33 11.85 9.87
N ASN A 149 14.66 12.82 9.01
CA ASN A 149 15.14 12.57 7.64
C ASN A 149 14.23 11.60 6.86
N PHE A 150 12.91 11.80 6.97
CA PHE A 150 11.87 11.01 6.28
C PHE A 150 11.75 9.54 6.72
N VAL A 151 12.38 9.13 7.82
CA VAL A 151 12.28 7.76 8.37
C VAL A 151 11.89 7.76 9.86
N PRO A 152 11.39 6.64 10.41
CA PRO A 152 11.20 6.50 11.85
C PRO A 152 12.49 6.78 12.63
N ALA A 153 12.39 7.54 13.73
CA ALA A 153 13.56 7.91 14.52
C ALA A 153 14.19 6.71 15.25
N GLY A 154 13.39 5.68 15.56
CA GLY A 154 13.80 4.52 16.35
C GLY A 154 14.67 3.50 15.63
N PHE A 155 14.70 3.47 14.30
CA PHE A 155 15.44 2.46 13.54
C PHE A 155 15.87 2.96 12.15
N VAL A 156 16.61 2.15 11.41
CA VAL A 156 16.95 2.39 9.99
C VAL A 156 16.10 1.42 9.17
N PRO A 157 15.25 1.88 8.24
CA PRO A 157 14.41 0.99 7.46
C PRO A 157 15.21 -0.03 6.65
N GLY A 158 14.75 -1.28 6.68
CA GLY A 158 15.26 -2.37 5.85
C GLY A 158 14.71 -2.35 4.42
N LEU A 159 13.59 -1.66 4.20
CA LEU A 159 12.96 -1.40 2.90
C LEU A 159 12.94 0.10 2.59
N ASN A 160 12.61 0.47 1.35
CA ASN A 160 12.57 1.87 0.95
C ASN A 160 11.46 2.62 1.70
N PRO A 161 11.75 3.71 2.43
CA PRO A 161 10.72 4.49 3.11
C PRO A 161 9.82 5.29 2.15
N PHE A 162 10.22 5.44 0.89
CA PHE A 162 9.44 6.11 -0.14
C PHE A 162 8.68 5.09 -0.97
N TYR A 163 7.46 4.78 -0.54
CA TYR A 163 6.57 3.84 -1.23
C TYR A 163 5.15 4.39 -1.43
N VAL A 164 4.40 3.74 -2.32
CA VAL A 164 3.01 4.04 -2.68
C VAL A 164 2.17 2.76 -2.82
N ALA A 165 0.84 2.93 -2.78
CA ALA A 165 -0.11 1.97 -3.29
C ALA A 165 -0.90 2.53 -4.48
N LEU A 166 -1.19 1.66 -5.46
CA LEU A 166 -2.08 1.95 -6.58
C LEU A 166 -3.16 0.86 -6.68
N PRO A 167 -4.37 1.18 -7.18
CA PRO A 167 -5.55 0.33 -7.02
C PRO A 167 -5.62 -0.81 -8.04
N TYR A 168 -4.54 -1.58 -8.16
CA TYR A 168 -4.46 -2.75 -9.02
C TYR A 168 -3.47 -3.77 -8.47
N ASN A 169 -3.92 -5.01 -8.28
CA ASN A 169 -3.08 -6.17 -8.06
C ASN A 169 -3.01 -6.97 -9.35
N ASP A 170 -1.82 -7.37 -9.76
CA ASP A 170 -1.56 -8.25 -10.90
C ASP A 170 -1.46 -9.73 -10.51
N VAL A 171 -1.50 -10.02 -9.21
CA VAL A 171 -1.46 -11.38 -8.65
C VAL A 171 -2.68 -11.61 -7.76
N ASP A 172 -3.33 -12.76 -7.91
CA ASP A 172 -4.41 -13.22 -7.03
C ASP A 172 -4.21 -14.70 -6.73
N ASP A 173 -4.31 -15.09 -5.46
CA ASP A 173 -4.09 -16.47 -4.98
C ASP A 173 -2.84 -17.15 -5.57
N HIS A 174 -1.70 -16.45 -5.52
CA HIS A 174 -0.42 -16.88 -6.09
C HIS A 174 -0.43 -17.14 -7.62
N ARG A 175 -1.41 -16.60 -8.35
CA ARG A 175 -1.52 -16.65 -9.80
C ARG A 175 -1.44 -15.28 -10.42
N THR A 176 -0.81 -15.20 -11.58
CA THR A 176 -0.80 -13.97 -12.37
C THR A 176 -2.16 -13.80 -13.02
N LYS A 177 -2.78 -12.63 -12.82
CA LYS A 177 -4.10 -12.37 -13.36
C LYS A 177 -4.05 -12.30 -14.89
N PRO A 178 -5.00 -12.92 -15.61
CA PRO A 178 -4.94 -13.02 -17.07
C PRO A 178 -4.81 -11.66 -17.77
N GLU A 179 -5.53 -10.64 -17.28
CA GLU A 179 -5.49 -9.31 -17.87
C GLU A 179 -4.14 -8.61 -17.73
N ALA A 180 -3.32 -8.98 -16.74
CA ALA A 180 -2.00 -8.37 -16.52
C ALA A 180 -1.11 -8.47 -17.78
N THR A 181 -1.22 -9.59 -18.50
CA THR A 181 -0.48 -9.85 -19.75
C THR A 181 -0.83 -8.87 -20.88
N LEU A 182 -2.01 -8.26 -20.81
CA LEU A 182 -2.57 -7.36 -21.82
C LEU A 182 -2.42 -5.89 -21.42
N VAL A 183 -2.60 -5.58 -20.14
CA VAL A 183 -2.77 -4.20 -19.66
C VAL A 183 -1.52 -3.60 -19.04
N VAL A 184 -0.61 -4.42 -18.49
CA VAL A 184 0.63 -3.94 -17.86
C VAL A 184 1.66 -3.63 -18.95
N PRO A 185 2.07 -2.36 -19.15
CA PRO A 185 2.88 -1.99 -20.32
C PRO A 185 4.25 -2.68 -20.42
N TRP A 186 4.80 -3.08 -19.28
CA TRP A 186 6.12 -3.71 -19.17
C TRP A 186 6.05 -5.23 -18.93
N PHE A 187 4.86 -5.84 -19.01
CA PHE A 187 4.67 -7.25 -18.63
C PHE A 187 5.70 -8.18 -19.29
N ARG A 188 5.83 -8.12 -20.63
CA ARG A 188 6.72 -8.99 -21.40
C ARG A 188 8.18 -8.94 -20.94
N GLY A 189 8.66 -7.76 -20.52
CA GLY A 189 10.04 -7.57 -20.09
C GLY A 189 10.28 -7.85 -18.60
N ALA A 190 9.23 -7.80 -17.78
CA ALA A 190 9.31 -7.92 -16.33
C ALA A 190 8.85 -9.29 -15.80
N PHE A 191 8.04 -10.02 -16.57
CA PHE A 191 7.50 -11.30 -16.13
C PHE A 191 8.61 -12.35 -15.99
N VAL A 192 8.71 -12.92 -14.79
CA VAL A 192 9.74 -13.93 -14.46
C VAL A 192 9.13 -15.31 -14.23
N ARG A 193 7.96 -15.38 -13.58
CA ARG A 193 7.24 -16.63 -13.30
C ARG A 193 5.82 -16.33 -12.84
N GLU A 194 4.96 -17.34 -12.91
CA GLU A 194 3.60 -17.31 -12.38
C GLU A 194 3.59 -16.91 -10.89
N GLY A 195 2.62 -16.06 -10.54
CA GLY A 195 2.43 -15.59 -9.17
C GLY A 195 3.50 -14.62 -8.65
N ALA A 196 4.45 -14.21 -9.49
CA ALA A 196 5.35 -13.11 -9.19
C ALA A 196 4.79 -11.82 -9.80
N SER A 197 4.61 -10.79 -8.96
CA SER A 197 4.16 -9.48 -9.42
C SER A 197 5.19 -8.83 -10.34
N VAL A 198 4.71 -8.26 -11.44
CA VAL A 198 5.43 -7.33 -12.33
C VAL A 198 5.17 -5.87 -11.94
N CYS A 199 4.25 -5.61 -11.01
CA CYS A 199 3.90 -4.28 -10.50
C CYS A 199 4.76 -3.85 -9.30
N LYS A 200 5.07 -4.79 -8.39
CA LYS A 200 5.91 -4.54 -7.22
C LYS A 200 7.26 -3.92 -7.62
N GLY A 201 7.69 -2.88 -6.90
CA GLY A 201 8.98 -2.21 -7.08
C GLY A 201 9.06 -1.27 -8.29
N ARG A 202 7.97 -1.09 -9.03
CA ARG A 202 7.90 -0.09 -10.11
C ARG A 202 7.92 1.31 -9.51
N TRP A 203 8.58 2.24 -10.19
CA TRP A 203 8.74 3.60 -9.68
C TRP A 203 7.68 4.55 -10.24
N VAL A 204 7.24 5.47 -9.39
CA VAL A 204 6.41 6.61 -9.77
C VAL A 204 7.10 7.93 -9.45
N ALA A 205 6.84 8.94 -10.27
CA ALA A 205 7.08 10.34 -9.93
C ALA A 205 5.76 10.95 -9.46
N ILE A 206 5.79 11.69 -8.36
CA ILE A 206 4.64 12.32 -7.71
C ILE A 206 4.93 13.80 -7.58
N ARG A 207 4.02 14.64 -8.06
CA ARG A 207 4.16 16.09 -8.06
C ARG A 207 3.07 16.72 -7.19
N HIS A 208 3.50 17.59 -6.29
CA HIS A 208 2.63 18.46 -5.50
C HIS A 208 3.20 19.87 -5.50
N GLY A 209 2.42 20.83 -6.02
CA GLY A 209 2.89 22.19 -6.27
C GLY A 209 4.19 22.20 -7.09
N ARG A 210 5.28 22.72 -6.51
CA ARG A 210 6.60 22.81 -7.14
C ARG A 210 7.54 21.64 -6.81
N ARG A 211 7.12 20.70 -5.96
CA ARG A 211 7.96 19.59 -5.52
C ARG A 211 7.64 18.32 -6.30
N VAL A 212 8.67 17.53 -6.59
CA VAL A 212 8.55 16.20 -7.18
C VAL A 212 9.27 15.19 -6.29
N CYS A 213 8.55 14.13 -5.93
CA CYS A 213 9.02 12.99 -5.15
C CYS A 213 9.01 11.74 -6.02
N TYR A 214 9.87 10.78 -5.71
CA TYR A 214 9.91 9.48 -6.37
C TYR A 214 9.72 8.38 -5.33
N ALA A 215 8.93 7.38 -5.65
CA ALA A 215 8.56 6.31 -4.71
C ALA A 215 8.32 4.98 -5.43
N GLN A 216 8.50 3.89 -4.71
CA GLN A 216 8.28 2.52 -5.19
C GLN A 216 6.84 2.09 -4.97
N TRP A 217 6.26 1.39 -5.93
CA TRP A 217 4.95 0.77 -5.81
C TRP A 217 5.08 -0.53 -5.03
N GLU A 218 4.66 -0.51 -3.77
CA GLU A 218 4.88 -1.62 -2.82
C GLU A 218 3.60 -2.23 -2.27
N ASP A 219 2.43 -1.64 -2.54
CA ASP A 219 1.16 -2.20 -2.10
C ASP A 219 -0.02 -1.90 -3.05
N VAL A 220 -1.19 -2.45 -2.74
CA VAL A 220 -2.41 -2.31 -3.54
C VAL A 220 -3.48 -1.54 -2.79
N GLY A 221 -3.99 -0.49 -3.42
CA GLY A 221 -4.98 0.42 -2.85
C GLY A 221 -4.89 1.80 -3.53
N PRO A 222 -5.80 2.74 -3.25
CA PRO A 222 -6.85 2.69 -2.24
C PRO A 222 -8.14 2.02 -2.74
N PHE A 223 -8.84 1.28 -1.86
CA PHE A 223 -10.21 0.72 -2.02
C PHE A 223 -10.49 -0.21 -3.21
N ALA A 224 -9.51 -0.49 -4.06
CA ALA A 224 -9.66 -1.39 -5.19
C ALA A 224 -8.35 -2.13 -5.49
N ALA A 225 -8.48 -3.33 -6.05
CA ALA A 225 -7.36 -4.16 -6.48
C ALA A 225 -7.47 -4.58 -7.96
N ASP A 226 -8.45 -4.03 -8.69
CA ASP A 226 -8.80 -4.45 -10.04
C ASP A 226 -8.87 -3.28 -11.04
N HIS A 227 -8.52 -2.05 -10.65
CA HIS A 227 -8.78 -0.86 -11.45
C HIS A 227 -7.65 -0.50 -12.43
N TRP A 228 -7.29 -1.47 -13.28
CA TRP A 228 -6.24 -1.30 -14.29
C TRP A 228 -6.58 -0.21 -15.33
N GLN A 229 -7.86 0.06 -15.60
CA GLN A 229 -8.30 1.11 -16.52
C GLN A 229 -7.89 2.50 -16.06
N TYR A 230 -7.84 2.72 -14.74
CA TYR A 230 -7.25 3.92 -14.17
C TYR A 230 -5.73 3.81 -14.12
N VAL A 231 -5.17 2.71 -13.60
CA VAL A 231 -3.72 2.60 -13.36
C VAL A 231 -2.91 2.67 -14.66
N PHE A 232 -3.31 1.93 -15.70
CA PHE A 232 -2.60 1.88 -16.98
C PHE A 232 -3.34 2.60 -18.12
N GLY A 233 -4.64 2.84 -17.98
CA GLY A 233 -5.44 3.60 -18.93
C GLY A 233 -5.64 5.07 -18.54
N MET A 234 -6.73 5.63 -19.06
CA MET A 234 -7.08 7.05 -18.98
C MET A 234 -8.28 7.35 -18.06
N GLU A 235 -8.83 6.35 -17.38
CA GLU A 235 -9.94 6.57 -16.44
C GLU A 235 -9.49 7.40 -15.23
N ARG A 236 -10.48 7.93 -14.48
CA ARG A 236 -10.27 8.53 -13.16
C ARG A 236 -10.45 7.46 -12.07
N PRO A 237 -9.89 7.65 -10.86
CA PRO A 237 -10.20 6.78 -9.74
C PRO A 237 -11.72 6.67 -9.50
N ARG A 238 -12.19 5.48 -9.12
CA ARG A 238 -13.60 5.28 -8.75
C ARG A 238 -13.93 6.08 -7.47
N PRO A 239 -15.19 6.54 -7.31
CA PRO A 239 -15.64 7.09 -6.04
C PRO A 239 -15.40 6.13 -4.88
N ASN A 240 -14.92 6.65 -3.76
CA ASN A 240 -14.68 5.90 -2.52
C ASN A 240 -14.81 6.82 -1.31
N ALA A 241 -14.71 6.26 -0.09
CA ALA A 241 -14.86 7.00 1.15
C ALA A 241 -13.86 8.16 1.31
N ASN A 242 -12.69 8.07 0.66
CA ASN A 242 -11.66 9.12 0.64
C ASN A 242 -11.77 10.00 -0.62
N GLN A 243 -13.00 10.40 -0.99
CA GLN A 243 -13.23 11.38 -2.05
C GLN A 243 -12.62 11.00 -3.42
N GLY A 244 -12.70 9.71 -3.75
CA GLY A 244 -12.12 9.20 -5.00
C GLY A 244 -10.59 9.16 -4.97
N ALA A 245 -10.02 8.78 -3.82
CA ALA A 245 -8.59 8.51 -3.70
C ALA A 245 -8.14 7.52 -4.76
N GLY A 246 -6.99 7.79 -5.38
CA GLY A 246 -6.39 6.93 -6.41
C GLY A 246 -4.90 6.72 -6.23
N LEU A 247 -4.33 7.22 -5.15
CA LEU A 247 -2.93 7.10 -4.79
C LEU A 247 -2.84 7.12 -3.26
N ASP A 248 -2.25 6.10 -2.66
CA ASP A 248 -1.81 6.17 -1.27
C ASP A 248 -0.29 6.35 -1.23
N VAL A 249 0.20 7.22 -0.35
CA VAL A 249 1.62 7.51 -0.20
C VAL A 249 2.12 7.27 1.21
N SER A 250 3.36 6.80 1.31
CA SER A 250 4.07 6.66 2.59
C SER A 250 4.22 7.98 3.36
N PRO A 251 4.45 7.92 4.68
CA PRO A 251 4.75 9.11 5.47
C PRO A 251 5.98 9.88 4.95
N ALA A 252 6.99 9.19 4.39
CA ALA A 252 8.17 9.83 3.80
C ALA A 252 7.82 10.72 2.60
N VAL A 253 6.94 10.24 1.72
CA VAL A 253 6.44 11.01 0.56
C VAL A 253 5.62 12.21 1.04
N ARG A 254 4.71 11.99 2.00
CA ARG A 254 3.92 13.06 2.65
C ARG A 254 4.83 14.16 3.19
N ASP A 255 5.82 13.79 3.99
CA ASP A 255 6.74 14.72 4.66
C ASP A 255 7.56 15.52 3.63
N TYR A 256 8.02 14.86 2.55
CA TYR A 256 8.80 15.52 1.50
C TYR A 256 7.94 16.50 0.68
N LEU A 257 6.75 16.09 0.27
CA LEU A 257 5.84 16.90 -0.56
C LEU A 257 5.04 17.94 0.26
N GLY A 258 5.03 17.82 1.60
CA GLY A 258 4.28 18.70 2.49
C GLY A 258 2.76 18.50 2.38
N LEU A 259 2.32 17.25 2.26
CA LEU A 259 0.89 16.91 2.08
C LEU A 259 0.12 16.94 3.39
N GLY A 260 -1.17 17.29 3.29
CA GLY A 260 -2.15 17.03 4.35
C GLY A 260 -2.53 15.54 4.48
N GLY A 261 -3.57 15.26 5.28
CA GLY A 261 -4.11 13.90 5.42
C GLY A 261 -4.83 13.40 4.15
N ILE A 262 -5.59 14.30 3.51
CA ILE A 262 -6.14 14.14 2.16
C ILE A 262 -5.68 15.35 1.36
N ASP A 263 -5.07 15.12 0.21
CA ASP A 263 -4.55 16.17 -0.68
C ASP A 263 -4.68 15.78 -2.15
N HIS A 264 -4.18 16.59 -3.07
CA HIS A 264 -4.18 16.29 -4.51
C HIS A 264 -2.78 16.30 -5.09
N CYS A 265 -2.39 15.22 -5.75
CA CYS A 265 -1.12 15.11 -6.45
C CYS A 265 -1.32 14.78 -7.93
N ASP A 266 -0.31 15.11 -8.74
CA ASP A 266 -0.14 14.46 -10.03
C ASP A 266 0.82 13.29 -9.87
N TRP A 267 0.65 12.21 -10.63
CA TRP A 267 1.62 11.12 -10.63
C TRP A 267 1.76 10.46 -12.00
N LYS A 268 2.87 9.76 -12.20
CA LYS A 268 3.08 8.86 -13.34
C LYS A 268 4.12 7.80 -13.05
N PHE A 269 4.11 6.74 -13.83
CA PHE A 269 5.23 5.81 -13.86
C PHE A 269 6.51 6.46 -14.41
N VAL A 270 7.65 5.99 -13.93
CA VAL A 270 8.96 6.41 -14.39
C VAL A 270 9.89 5.21 -14.47
N ASP A 271 10.69 5.15 -15.52
CA ASP A 271 11.72 4.13 -15.65
C ASP A 271 12.81 4.35 -14.61
N LEU A 272 13.38 3.25 -14.11
CA LEU A 272 14.40 3.28 -13.07
C LEU A 272 15.56 4.23 -13.43
N ALA A 273 16.05 4.17 -14.66
CA ALA A 273 17.14 5.03 -15.14
C ALA A 273 16.82 6.54 -15.14
N ARG A 274 15.54 6.92 -14.99
CA ARG A 274 15.07 8.32 -14.95
C ARG A 274 14.72 8.78 -13.53
N VAL A 275 14.93 7.96 -12.50
CA VAL A 275 14.79 8.36 -11.10
C VAL A 275 16.05 9.13 -10.68
N PRO A 276 15.96 10.45 -10.41
CA PRO A 276 17.11 11.24 -9.99
C PRO A 276 17.50 10.89 -8.55
N PHE A 277 18.70 11.29 -8.15
CA PHE A 277 19.13 11.20 -6.76
C PHE A 277 18.27 12.10 -5.86
N GLY A 278 17.92 11.60 -4.68
CA GLY A 278 17.12 12.31 -3.68
C GLY A 278 16.93 11.48 -2.41
N PRO A 279 16.11 11.94 -1.44
CA PRO A 279 15.89 11.21 -0.19
C PRO A 279 15.42 9.76 -0.36
N TRP A 280 14.66 9.47 -1.42
CA TRP A 280 14.20 8.14 -1.83
C TRP A 280 15.30 7.18 -2.30
N SER A 281 16.56 7.63 -2.39
CA SER A 281 17.71 6.80 -2.79
C SER A 281 18.62 6.43 -1.62
N LEU A 282 18.21 6.70 -0.38
CA LEU A 282 19.08 6.56 0.77
C LEU A 282 19.02 5.18 1.42
N TYR A 283 17.82 4.65 1.64
CA TYR A 283 17.59 3.45 2.46
C TYR A 283 16.88 2.34 1.68
N GLY A 284 16.85 1.14 2.26
CA GLY A 284 16.15 -0.03 1.73
C GLY A 284 17.03 -1.00 0.94
N ALA A 285 16.95 -2.29 1.23
CA ALA A 285 17.66 -3.33 0.47
C ALA A 285 16.98 -3.64 -0.88
N ASP A 286 15.69 -3.33 -0.98
CA ASP A 286 14.82 -3.31 -2.16
C ASP A 286 15.07 -2.08 -3.05
N ASN A 287 15.83 -1.10 -2.58
CA ASN A 287 16.12 0.12 -3.31
C ASN A 287 17.43 -0.01 -4.12
N PRO A 288 17.37 -0.06 -5.46
CA PRO A 288 18.55 -0.22 -6.30
C PRO A 288 19.51 0.98 -6.24
N PHE A 289 19.09 2.10 -5.65
CA PHE A 289 19.92 3.28 -5.45
C PHE A 289 20.50 3.40 -4.04
N ALA A 290 20.11 2.53 -3.09
CA ALA A 290 20.41 2.70 -1.67
C ALA A 290 21.90 2.90 -1.39
N ARG A 291 22.23 4.05 -0.83
CA ARG A 291 23.60 4.40 -0.42
C ARG A 291 23.87 4.11 1.04
N LEU A 292 22.82 4.08 1.88
CA LEU A 292 22.89 3.76 3.30
C LEU A 292 22.24 2.40 3.50
N ARG A 293 23.07 1.35 3.56
CA ARG A 293 22.58 0.01 3.90
C ARG A 293 22.28 -0.07 5.39
N ALA A 294 21.21 -0.79 5.74
CA ALA A 294 21.01 -1.21 7.11
C ALA A 294 22.28 -1.97 7.58
N PRO A 295 22.76 -1.73 8.83
CA PRO A 295 23.85 -2.52 9.36
C PRO A 295 23.49 -4.00 9.25
N LYS A 296 24.38 -4.82 8.70
CA LYS A 296 24.19 -6.28 8.76
C LYS A 296 24.08 -6.63 10.25
N VAL A 297 22.96 -7.21 10.67
CA VAL A 297 22.88 -7.86 11.99
C VAL A 297 24.01 -8.89 12.00
N GLY A 298 25.06 -8.63 12.77
CA GLY A 298 26.17 -9.54 12.90
C GLY A 298 25.62 -10.88 13.38
N ARG A 299 25.99 -11.98 12.71
CA ARG A 299 25.98 -13.26 13.40
C ARG A 299 26.86 -13.06 14.63
N LEU A 300 26.28 -13.21 15.81
CA LEU A 300 27.07 -13.34 17.03
C LEU A 300 28.07 -14.49 16.81
N PRO A 301 29.32 -14.34 17.27
CA PRO A 301 30.33 -15.38 17.16
C PRO A 301 29.90 -16.67 17.87
#